data_AF-A0A949UBL0-F1
#
_entry.id   AF-A0A949UBL0-F1
#
_cell.length_a   1.000
_cell.length_b   1.000
_cell.length_c   1.000
_cell.angle_alpha   90.00
_cell.angle_beta   90.00
_cell.angle_gamma   90.00
#
_symmetry.space_group_name_H-M   'P 1'
#
loop_
_entity.id
_entity.type
_entity.pdbx_description
1 polymer ?
#
loop_
_entity_poly.entity_id
_entity_poly.type
_entity_poly.pdbx_seq_one_letter_code
_entity_poly.pdbx_strand_id
1 'polypeptide(L)'
;MARLEDLSRAALVAGILPLGPVTVVDVAWHGSNVVELTYKDQAGRLGSELLYRDREPTLSIVKTGRLWSFESDGALFRLVSEAYRIRLAYLFDPVLAVHTSLVE
;
A
#
# COMPACT_ATOMS: atom_id res chain seq x y z
N MET A 1 -14.56 -12.37 -2.29
CA MET A 1 -15.76 -11.65 -1.81
C MET A 1 -15.46 -11.18 -0.42
N ALA A 2 -15.60 -9.88 -0.16
CA ALA A 2 -15.35 -9.31 1.16
C ALA A 2 -16.61 -9.45 2.01
N ARG A 3 -16.47 -9.83 3.29
CA ARG A 3 -17.60 -9.82 4.23
C ARG A 3 -17.65 -8.49 4.97
N LEU A 4 -18.79 -8.16 5.58
CA LEU A 4 -18.89 -6.97 6.42
C LEU A 4 -17.93 -7.04 7.62
N GLU A 5 -17.58 -8.24 8.09
CA GLU A 5 -16.61 -8.41 9.18
C GLU A 5 -15.16 -8.09 8.77
N ASP A 6 -14.86 -8.10 7.46
CA ASP A 6 -13.54 -7.79 6.94
C ASP A 6 -13.31 -6.26 6.76
N LEU A 7 -14.37 -5.45 6.90
CA LEU A 7 -14.29 -3.99 6.87
C LEU A 7 -13.64 -3.48 8.16
N SER A 8 -12.33 -3.23 8.10
CA SER A 8 -11.56 -2.66 9.20
C SER A 8 -11.23 -1.20 8.95
N ARG A 9 -11.00 -0.43 10.02
CA ARG A 9 -10.51 0.96 9.90
C ARG A 9 -9.22 1.01 9.09
N ALA A 10 -9.11 2.01 8.24
CA ALA A 10 -8.04 2.21 7.26
C ALA A 10 -7.97 1.18 6.11
N ALA A 11 -8.92 0.24 6.02
CA ALA A 11 -9.01 -0.63 4.85
C ALA A 11 -9.41 0.15 3.60
N LEU A 12 -8.87 -0.24 2.44
CA LEU A 12 -9.27 0.31 1.14
C LEU A 12 -10.31 -0.61 0.52
N VAL A 13 -11.49 -0.09 0.21
CA VAL A 13 -12.65 -0.90 -0.21
C VAL A 13 -13.21 -0.33 -1.51
N ALA A 14 -13.37 -1.20 -2.50
CA ALA A 14 -14.03 -0.90 -3.77
C ALA A 14 -15.48 -1.41 -3.76
N GLY A 15 -16.35 -0.74 -4.51
CA GLY A 15 -17.77 -1.10 -4.65
C GLY A 15 -18.74 -0.28 -3.79
N ILE A 16 -18.22 0.59 -2.91
CA ILE A 16 -19.03 1.55 -2.14
C ILE A 16 -19.42 2.73 -3.05
N LEU A 17 -18.42 3.39 -3.65
CA LEU A 17 -18.63 4.41 -4.66
C LEU A 17 -18.34 3.87 -6.07
N PRO A 18 -19.08 4.32 -7.10
CA PRO A 18 -18.82 3.95 -8.49
C PRO A 18 -17.53 4.56 -9.04
N LEU A 19 -17.07 5.67 -8.45
CA LEU A 19 -15.93 6.46 -8.92
C LEU A 19 -14.56 5.96 -8.43
N GLY A 20 -14.51 4.91 -7.60
CA GLY A 20 -13.24 4.31 -7.16
C GLY A 20 -13.28 3.78 -5.72
N PRO A 21 -12.16 3.20 -5.26
CA PRO A 21 -12.06 2.70 -3.90
C PRO A 21 -12.05 3.84 -2.87
N VAL A 22 -12.64 3.57 -1.72
CA VAL A 22 -12.71 4.49 -0.58
C VAL A 22 -11.93 3.92 0.60
N THR A 23 -11.42 4.80 1.46
CA THR A 23 -10.75 4.41 2.69
C THR A 23 -11.75 4.39 3.83
N VAL A 24 -11.83 3.28 4.56
CA VAL A 24 -12.70 3.16 5.73
C VAL A 24 -12.15 4.00 6.87
N VAL A 25 -12.96 4.92 7.38
CA VAL A 25 -12.63 5.76 8.53
C VAL A 25 -13.21 5.16 9.80
N ASP A 26 -14.48 4.76 9.75
CA ASP A 26 -15.16 4.14 10.87
C ASP A 26 -16.23 3.14 10.43
N VAL A 27 -16.53 2.18 11.31
CA VAL A 27 -17.45 1.07 11.09
C VAL A 27 -18.32 0.92 12.33
N ALA A 28 -19.58 1.30 12.23
CA ALA A 28 -20.56 1.16 13.32
C ALA A 28 -21.56 0.06 13.01
N TRP A 29 -21.62 -0.97 13.86
CA TRP A 29 -22.54 -2.08 13.70
C TRP A 29 -23.92 -1.75 14.26
N HIS A 30 -24.94 -1.99 13.45
CA HIS A 30 -26.35 -1.91 13.84
C HIS A 30 -26.93 -3.33 13.82
N GLY A 31 -26.83 -4.02 14.96
CA GLY A 31 -27.20 -5.44 15.07
C GLY A 31 -26.18 -6.36 14.38
N SER A 32 -26.67 -7.43 13.73
CA SER A 32 -25.81 -8.45 13.09
C SER A 32 -25.72 -8.36 11.57
N ASN A 33 -26.58 -7.54 10.95
CA ASN A 33 -26.83 -7.56 9.51
C ASN A 33 -26.60 -6.22 8.81
N VAL A 34 -26.40 -5.15 9.58
CA VAL A 34 -26.27 -3.78 9.06
C VAL A 34 -25.05 -3.11 9.66
N VAL A 35 -24.29 -2.44 8.81
CA VAL A 35 -23.11 -1.68 9.18
C VAL A 35 -23.23 -0.29 8.59
N GLU A 36 -23.11 0.73 9.43
CA GLU A 36 -22.92 2.10 8.99
C GLU A 36 -21.42 2.33 8.79
N LEU A 37 -21.05 2.56 7.53
CA LEU A 37 -19.67 2.76 7.12
C LEU A 37 -19.40 4.25 6.90
N THR A 38 -18.50 4.83 7.68
CA THR A 38 -17.95 6.15 7.40
C THR A 38 -16.67 5.98 6.60
N TYR A 39 -16.59 6.59 5.42
CA TYR A 39 -15.46 6.46 4.51
C TYR A 39 -14.96 7.81 4.02
N LYS A 40 -13.73 7.80 3.50
CA LYS A 40 -13.08 8.94 2.84
C LYS A 40 -12.75 8.56 1.39
N ASP A 41 -13.19 9.39 0.44
CA ASP A 41 -12.87 9.19 -0.97
C ASP A 41 -11.43 9.59 -1.31
N GLN A 42 -11.00 9.35 -2.55
CA GLN A 42 -9.67 9.73 -3.02
C GLN A 42 -9.44 11.25 -3.06
N ALA A 43 -10.50 12.05 -3.17
CA ALA A 43 -10.46 13.51 -3.10
C ALA A 43 -10.43 14.02 -1.64
N GLY A 44 -10.48 13.11 -0.66
CA GLY A 44 -10.47 13.41 0.76
C GLY A 44 -11.81 13.82 1.37
N ARG A 45 -12.91 13.71 0.61
CA ARG A 45 -14.28 13.97 1.09
C ARG A 45 -14.77 12.81 1.94
N LEU A 46 -15.39 13.14 3.07
CA LEU A 46 -16.04 12.18 3.95
C LEU A 46 -17.46 11.89 3.47
N GLY A 47 -17.88 10.64 3.62
CA GLY A 47 -19.24 10.18 3.38
C GLY A 47 -19.59 9.07 4.35
N SER A 48 -20.89 8.81 4.51
CA SER A 48 -21.42 7.73 5.34
C SER A 48 -22.47 6.97 4.54
N GLU A 49 -22.43 5.64 4.62
CA GLU A 49 -23.39 4.78 3.93
C GLU A 49 -23.78 3.57 4.79
N LEU A 50 -25.07 3.22 4.79
CA LEU A 50 -25.58 2.01 5.43
C LEU A 50 -25.44 0.81 4.48
N LEU A 51 -24.66 -0.17 4.91
CA LEU A 51 -24.40 -1.41 4.18
C LEU A 51 -25.14 -2.57 4.84
N TYR A 52 -25.82 -3.35 3.98
CA TYR A 52 -26.53 -4.58 4.34
C TYR A 52 -25.77 -5.79 3.79
N ARG A 53 -25.97 -6.97 4.38
CA ARG A 53 -25.31 -8.22 3.93
C ARG A 53 -25.52 -8.55 2.45
N ASP A 54 -26.65 -8.16 1.87
CA ASP A 54 -26.94 -8.38 0.45
C ASP A 54 -25.97 -7.65 -0.48
N ARG A 55 -25.29 -6.62 0.02
CA ARG A 55 -24.27 -5.88 -0.74
C ARG A 55 -22.86 -6.46 -0.60
N GLU A 56 -22.62 -7.42 0.29
CA GLU A 56 -21.32 -8.11 0.41
C GLU A 56 -20.74 -8.59 -0.94
N PRO A 57 -21.54 -9.15 -1.88
CA PRO A 57 -21.01 -9.61 -3.18
C PRO A 57 -20.44 -8.48 -4.06
N THR A 58 -20.92 -7.24 -3.86
CA THR A 58 -20.47 -6.06 -4.60
C THR A 58 -19.20 -5.44 -4.02
N LEU A 59 -18.85 -5.81 -2.79
CA LEU A 59 -17.72 -5.25 -2.07
C LEU A 59 -16.46 -6.07 -2.34
N SER A 60 -15.37 -5.35 -2.61
CA SER A 60 -14.04 -5.94 -2.75
C SER A 60 -13.05 -5.14 -1.94
N ILE A 61 -12.38 -5.79 -0.98
CA ILE A 61 -11.27 -5.18 -0.26
C ILE A 61 -10.09 -5.14 -1.19
N VAL A 62 -9.67 -3.94 -1.55
CA VAL A 62 -8.45 -3.72 -2.31
C VAL A 62 -7.32 -3.97 -1.33
N LYS A 63 -6.69 -5.16 -1.43
CA LYS A 63 -5.47 -5.45 -0.68
C LYS A 63 -4.47 -4.33 -0.97
N THR A 64 -4.24 -3.46 0.01
CA THR A 64 -3.13 -2.53 0.00
C THR A 64 -1.87 -3.39 -0.06
N GLY A 65 -1.24 -3.49 -1.22
CA GLY A 65 0.18 -3.81 -1.27
C GLY A 65 0.85 -2.81 -0.33
N ARG A 66 1.42 -3.31 0.77
CA ARG A 66 2.05 -2.44 1.77
C ARG A 66 3.08 -1.60 1.01
N LEU A 67 2.97 -0.28 1.06
CA LEU A 67 3.90 0.64 0.36
C LEU A 67 5.37 0.31 0.68
N TRP A 68 5.63 -0.30 1.84
CA TRP A 68 6.87 -0.95 2.23
C TRP A 68 6.63 -2.41 2.64
N SER A 69 6.33 -3.28 1.68
CA SER A 69 6.29 -4.72 1.91
C SER A 69 7.72 -5.29 1.92
N PHE A 70 8.09 -5.97 2.99
CA PHE A 70 9.33 -6.75 3.09
C PHE A 70 9.18 -8.18 2.58
N GLU A 71 8.11 -8.48 1.82
CA GLU A 71 7.81 -9.81 1.30
C GLU A 71 8.47 -10.09 -0.07
N SER A 72 9.39 -9.25 -0.53
CA SER A 72 10.13 -9.46 -1.77
C SER A 72 11.19 -10.56 -1.65
N ASP A 73 11.63 -11.11 -2.78
CA ASP A 73 12.71 -12.10 -2.83
C ASP A 73 14.04 -11.54 -2.27
N GLY A 74 14.49 -12.11 -1.14
CA GLY A 74 15.73 -11.74 -0.49
C GLY A 74 16.99 -12.09 -1.30
N ALA A 75 16.96 -13.13 -2.14
CA ALA A 75 18.08 -13.49 -2.99
C ALA A 75 18.30 -12.42 -4.07
N LEU A 76 17.21 -11.97 -4.70
CA LEU A 76 17.24 -10.88 -5.67
C LEU A 76 17.69 -9.57 -5.03
N PHE A 77 17.18 -9.23 -3.85
CA PHE A 77 17.61 -8.04 -3.11
C PHE A 77 19.12 -8.05 -2.87
N ARG A 78 19.67 -9.17 -2.36
CA ARG A 78 21.11 -9.33 -2.14
C ARG A 78 21.93 -9.16 -3.43
N LEU A 79 21.48 -9.76 -4.53
CA LEU A 79 22.17 -9.68 -5.82
C LEU A 79 22.26 -8.22 -6.32
N VAL A 80 21.15 -7.48 -6.25
CA VAL A 80 21.11 -6.07 -6.66
C VAL A 80 21.94 -5.20 -5.72
N SER A 81 21.90 -5.46 -4.40
CA SER A 81 22.75 -4.75 -3.43
C SER A 81 24.25 -4.96 -3.70
N GLU A 82 24.68 -6.17 -4.05
CA GLU A 82 26.08 -6.44 -4.42
C GLU A 82 26.47 -5.76 -5.74
N ALA A 83 25.59 -5.79 -6.75
CA ALA A 83 25.82 -5.06 -7.99
C ALA A 83 25.96 -3.55 -7.75
N TYR A 84 25.14 -2.99 -6.85
CA TYR A 84 25.20 -1.59 -6.46
C TYR A 84 26.48 -1.26 -5.68
N ARG A 85 26.92 -2.15 -4.78
CA ARG A 85 28.20 -2.03 -4.06
C ARG A 85 29.37 -1.96 -5.03
N ILE A 86 29.41 -2.84 -6.04
CA ILE A 86 30.45 -2.82 -7.09
C ILE A 86 30.38 -1.52 -7.89
N ARG A 87 29.19 -1.10 -8.30
CA ARG A 87 28.99 0.16 -9.05
C ARG A 87 29.50 1.39 -8.30
N LEU A 88 29.37 1.42 -6.97
CA LEU A 88 29.82 2.52 -6.13
C LEU A 88 31.23 2.33 -5.57
N ALA A 89 31.93 1.24 -5.91
CA ALA A 89 33.25 0.96 -5.36
C ALA A 89 34.25 2.11 -5.59
N TYR A 90 34.12 2.84 -6.70
CA TYR A 90 34.96 3.99 -7.02
C TYR A 90 34.89 5.13 -5.99
N LEU A 91 33.76 5.32 -5.30
CA LEU A 91 33.62 6.36 -4.26
C LEU A 91 34.48 6.07 -3.03
N PHE A 92 34.88 4.81 -2.86
CA PHE A 92 35.63 4.34 -1.71
C PHE A 92 37.03 3.86 -2.11
N ASP A 93 37.47 4.14 -3.34
CA ASP A 93 38.82 3.82 -3.78
C ASP A 93 39.82 4.80 -3.12
N PRO A 94 40.68 4.33 -2.19
CA PRO A 94 41.62 5.19 -1.48
C PRO A 94 42.72 5.77 -2.40
N VAL A 95 42.86 5.28 -3.63
CA VAL A 95 43.90 5.69 -4.58
C VAL A 95 43.32 6.45 -5.78
N LEU A 96 42.00 6.74 -5.77
CA LEU A 96 41.30 7.43 -6.86
C LEU A 96 41.98 8.75 -7.28
N ALA A 97 42.49 9.51 -6.29
CA ALA A 97 43.14 10.81 -6.52
C ALA A 97 44.45 10.70 -7.34
N VAL A 98 45.14 9.56 -7.30
CA VAL A 98 46.37 9.32 -8.08
C VAL A 98 46.04 9.09 -9.56
N HIS A 99 44.91 8.43 -9.85
CA HIS A 99 44.46 8.16 -11.22
C HIS A 99 43.85 9.37 -11.93
N THR A 100 43.42 10.39 -11.19
CA THR A 100 42.86 11.64 -11.77
C THR A 100 43.89 12.76 -11.90
N SER A 101 45.13 12.56 -11.45
CA SER A 101 46.15 13.60 -11.51
C SER A 101 46.76 13.66 -12.91
N LEU A 102 46.26 14.57 -13.75
CA LEU A 102 47.00 15.08 -14.91
C LEU A 102 48.18 15.90 -14.38
N VAL A 103 49.32 15.23 -14.18
CA VAL A 103 50.60 15.91 -14.02
C VAL A 103 51.23 15.98 -15.42
N GLU A 104 51.23 17.18 -15.99
CA GLU A 104 52.11 17.58 -17.10
C GLU A 104 53.16 18.56 -16.55
#